data_AF-A0A956LYQ4-F1
#
_entry.id   AF-A0A956LYQ4-F1
#
_cell.length_a   1.000
_cell.length_b   1.000
_cell.length_c   1.000
_cell.angle_alpha   90.00
_cell.angle_beta   90.00
_cell.angle_gamma   90.00
#
_symmetry.space_group_name_H-M   'P 1'
#
loop_
_entity.id
_entity.type
_entity.pdbx_description
1 polymer ?
#
loop_
_entity_poly.entity_id
_entity_poly.type
_entity_poly.pdbx_seq_one_letter_code
_entity_poly.pdbx_strand_id
1 'polypeptide(L)'
;MPPEKMKFFGVRNFGDIPQLSRLAPQTIRDMQVVAEVLPFRANNYVVDQLIDWDRVPDDPIFQLTFPQRGMLREDLFQRMERQLARSSDRAEIDAMAHAIRLELNPHPAGQKTANVPVLDGEPVPGLQHKYRETALIFPSSGQTCHAYCTFCFRWPQFVGMEDLKFATDESRRFLTYIRMHREITDVLITGGDPMIMSAR
;
A
#
# COMPACT_ATOMS: atom_id res chain seq x y z
N MET A 1 -19.03 -0.57 25.04
CA MET A 1 -18.10 -1.70 24.90
C MET A 1 -16.70 -1.14 24.70
N PRO A 2 -15.65 -1.74 25.28
CA PRO A 2 -14.28 -1.37 24.90
C PRO A 2 -14.10 -1.61 23.39
N PRO A 3 -13.33 -0.75 22.69
CA PRO A 3 -13.06 -0.97 21.28
C PRO A 3 -12.37 -2.31 21.09
N GLU A 4 -12.82 -3.09 20.11
CA GLU A 4 -12.15 -4.34 19.77
C GLU A 4 -10.70 -4.09 19.35
N LYS A 5 -9.83 -5.03 19.68
CA LYS A 5 -8.44 -4.98 19.26
C LYS A 5 -8.37 -5.08 17.73
N MET A 6 -7.72 -4.11 17.09
CA MET A 6 -7.49 -4.10 15.65
C MET A 6 -6.78 -5.38 15.19
N LYS A 7 -7.37 -6.09 14.24
CA LYS A 7 -6.78 -7.24 13.55
C LYS A 7 -6.58 -6.88 12.08
N PHE A 8 -5.45 -7.28 11.50
CA PHE A 8 -5.15 -7.02 10.10
C PHE A 8 -5.18 -8.31 9.28
N PHE A 9 -5.73 -8.21 8.08
CA PHE A 9 -5.76 -9.25 7.06
C PHE A 9 -4.88 -8.81 5.90
N GLY A 10 -4.17 -9.76 5.31
CA GLY A 10 -3.31 -9.61 4.14
C GLY A 10 -3.23 -10.93 3.37
N VAL A 11 -2.36 -11.02 2.37
CA VAL A 11 -2.29 -12.20 1.49
C VAL A 11 -2.08 -13.52 2.25
N ARG A 12 -1.27 -13.51 3.31
CA ARG A 12 -0.90 -14.71 4.07
C ARG A 12 -2.02 -15.24 4.98
N ASN A 13 -2.92 -14.38 5.41
CA ASN A 13 -4.03 -14.71 6.31
C ASN A 13 -5.38 -14.31 5.70
N PHE A 14 -5.45 -14.32 4.37
CA PHE A 14 -6.65 -13.97 3.61
C PHE A 14 -7.84 -14.86 3.99
N GLY A 15 -7.57 -16.16 4.16
CA GLY A 15 -8.58 -17.16 4.56
C GLY A 15 -9.13 -16.99 5.97
N ASP A 16 -8.52 -16.15 6.82
CA ASP A 16 -8.98 -15.91 8.19
C ASP A 16 -10.21 -14.98 8.24
N ILE A 17 -10.61 -14.38 7.11
CA ILE A 17 -11.78 -13.51 6.99
C ILE A 17 -13.06 -14.37 6.91
N PRO A 18 -13.89 -14.45 7.98
CA PRO A 18 -15.00 -15.39 8.01
C PRO A 18 -16.06 -15.14 6.92
N GLN A 19 -16.27 -13.87 6.58
CA GLN A 19 -17.28 -13.44 5.61
C GLN A 19 -16.98 -13.92 4.18
N LEU A 20 -15.73 -14.29 3.86
CA LEU A 20 -15.39 -14.86 2.56
C LEU A 20 -16.13 -16.16 2.26
N SER A 21 -16.55 -16.90 3.30
CA SER A 21 -17.37 -18.12 3.14
C SER A 21 -18.71 -17.88 2.44
N ARG A 22 -19.17 -16.62 2.37
CA ARG A 22 -20.39 -16.21 1.65
C ARG A 22 -20.18 -16.11 0.14
N LEU A 23 -18.93 -16.10 -0.34
CA LEU A 23 -18.57 -15.90 -1.74
C LEU A 23 -18.32 -17.23 -2.45
N ALA A 24 -18.47 -17.21 -3.78
CA ALA A 24 -18.13 -18.37 -4.59
C ALA A 24 -16.63 -18.70 -4.46
N PRO A 25 -16.24 -19.98 -4.38
CA PRO A 25 -14.83 -20.38 -4.26
C PRO A 25 -13.93 -19.82 -5.36
N GLN A 26 -14.48 -19.65 -6.57
CA GLN A 26 -13.72 -19.05 -7.67
C GLN A 26 -13.43 -17.56 -7.43
N THR A 27 -14.38 -16.79 -6.90
CA THR A 27 -14.16 -15.39 -6.54
C THR A 27 -13.05 -15.25 -5.52
N ILE A 28 -13.02 -16.11 -4.50
CA ILE A 28 -11.96 -16.14 -3.48
C ILE A 28 -10.60 -16.42 -4.12
N ARG A 29 -10.54 -17.41 -5.02
CA ARG A 29 -9.31 -17.74 -5.76
C ARG A 29 -8.83 -16.59 -6.62
N ASP A 30 -9.72 -15.93 -7.36
CA ASP A 30 -9.39 -14.77 -8.19
C ASP A 30 -8.80 -13.64 -7.33
N MET A 31 -9.37 -13.38 -6.15
CA MET A 31 -8.82 -12.39 -5.22
C MET A 31 -7.43 -12.78 -4.71
N GLN A 32 -7.20 -14.05 -4.41
CA GLN A 32 -5.90 -14.55 -3.96
C GLN A 32 -4.84 -14.41 -5.06
N VAL A 33 -5.16 -14.76 -6.32
CA VAL A 33 -4.25 -14.57 -7.46
C VAL A 33 -3.82 -13.11 -7.58
N VAL A 34 -4.77 -12.17 -7.47
CA VAL A 34 -4.46 -10.74 -7.54
C VAL A 34 -3.67 -10.27 -6.32
N ALA A 35 -3.99 -10.75 -5.11
CA ALA A 35 -3.30 -10.40 -3.86
C ALA A 35 -1.84 -10.88 -3.80
N GLU A 36 -1.47 -11.88 -4.61
CA GLU A 36 -0.08 -12.30 -4.76
C GLU A 36 0.74 -11.30 -5.58
N VAL A 37 0.11 -10.60 -6.53
CA VAL A 37 0.76 -9.59 -7.36
C VAL A 37 0.64 -8.20 -6.75
N LEU A 38 -0.56 -7.75 -6.41
CA LEU A 38 -0.84 -6.42 -5.87
C LEU A 38 -1.04 -6.49 -4.35
N PRO A 39 -0.63 -5.46 -3.60
CA PRO A 39 -0.65 -5.51 -2.15
C PRO A 39 -2.08 -5.53 -1.62
N PHE A 40 -2.38 -6.46 -0.72
CA PHE A 40 -3.64 -6.51 0.00
C PHE A 40 -3.43 -6.30 1.50
N ARG A 41 -4.21 -5.38 2.05
CA ARG A 41 -4.34 -5.19 3.50
C ARG A 41 -5.72 -4.66 3.82
N ALA A 42 -6.38 -5.28 4.79
CA ALA A 42 -7.61 -4.78 5.41
C ALA A 42 -7.53 -4.97 6.92
N ASN A 43 -8.48 -4.41 7.67
CA ASN A 43 -8.61 -4.68 9.10
C ASN A 43 -10.04 -5.10 9.46
N ASN A 44 -10.23 -5.61 10.67
CA ASN A 44 -11.53 -6.07 11.15
C ASN A 44 -12.59 -4.97 11.16
N TYR A 45 -12.25 -3.70 11.40
CA TYR A 45 -13.24 -2.63 11.27
C TYR A 45 -13.77 -2.49 9.83
N VAL A 46 -12.88 -2.54 8.83
CA VAL A 46 -13.30 -2.50 7.41
C VAL A 46 -14.18 -3.70 7.08
N VAL A 47 -13.71 -4.90 7.45
CA VAL A 47 -14.37 -6.17 7.12
C VAL A 47 -15.71 -6.33 7.82
N ASP A 48 -15.79 -5.99 9.11
CA ASP A 48 -16.95 -6.29 9.96
C ASP A 48 -17.97 -5.15 9.99
N GLN A 49 -17.54 -3.90 9.79
CA GLN A 49 -18.39 -2.72 10.02
C GLN A 49 -18.68 -1.90 8.77
N LEU A 50 -17.80 -1.94 7.75
CA LEU A 50 -17.92 -1.05 6.59
C LEU A 50 -18.42 -1.74 5.32
N ILE A 51 -18.17 -3.03 5.16
CA ILE A 51 -18.58 -3.79 3.97
C ILE A 51 -19.99 -4.36 4.19
N ASP A 52 -20.91 -4.02 3.29
CA ASP A 52 -22.18 -4.74 3.17
C ASP A 52 -22.00 -6.01 2.32
N TRP A 53 -21.79 -7.12 3.00
CA TRP A 53 -21.53 -8.42 2.37
C TRP A 53 -22.72 -8.99 1.59
N ASP A 54 -23.93 -8.50 1.80
CA ASP A 54 -25.11 -8.87 0.99
C ASP A 54 -25.11 -8.17 -0.37
N ARG A 55 -24.33 -7.10 -0.52
CA ARG A 55 -24.20 -6.33 -1.75
C ARG A 55 -22.94 -6.65 -2.54
N VAL A 56 -22.06 -7.51 -2.04
CA VAL A 56 -20.84 -7.92 -2.76
C VAL A 56 -21.24 -8.69 -4.04
N PRO A 57 -20.70 -8.32 -5.23
CA PRO A 57 -19.52 -7.48 -5.44
C PRO A 57 -19.77 -5.97 -5.53
N ASP A 58 -21.00 -5.48 -5.60
CA ASP A 58 -21.33 -4.07 -5.83
C ASP A 58 -21.21 -3.16 -4.59
N ASP A 59 -20.80 -3.70 -3.44
CA ASP A 59 -20.47 -2.91 -2.26
C ASP A 59 -19.24 -2.01 -2.54
N PRO A 60 -19.33 -0.68 -2.34
CA PRO A 60 -18.25 0.23 -2.69
C PRO A 60 -17.02 0.04 -1.80
N ILE A 61 -17.19 -0.29 -0.52
CA ILE A 61 -16.02 -0.48 0.37
C ILE A 61 -15.27 -1.74 -0.03
N PHE A 62 -15.98 -2.82 -0.37
CA PHE A 62 -15.38 -4.02 -0.93
C PHE A 62 -14.60 -3.71 -2.21
N GLN A 63 -15.20 -3.00 -3.17
CA GLN A 63 -14.52 -2.62 -4.42
C GLN A 63 -13.26 -1.78 -4.19
N LEU A 64 -13.26 -0.91 -3.18
CA LEU A 64 -12.13 -0.03 -2.86
C LEU A 64 -11.04 -0.72 -2.03
N THR A 65 -11.31 -1.85 -1.37
CA THR A 65 -10.38 -2.45 -0.38
C THR A 65 -10.02 -3.92 -0.63
N PHE A 66 -10.79 -4.65 -1.43
CA PHE A 66 -10.52 -6.06 -1.77
C PHE A 66 -10.02 -6.22 -3.21
N PRO A 67 -9.04 -7.10 -3.46
CA PRO A 67 -8.54 -7.35 -4.80
C PRO A 67 -9.67 -7.74 -5.75
N GLN A 68 -9.63 -7.23 -6.97
CA GLN A 68 -10.62 -7.54 -8.00
C GLN A 68 -9.92 -8.19 -9.19
N ARG A 69 -10.53 -9.21 -9.82
CA ARG A 69 -9.97 -9.90 -10.99
C ARG A 69 -9.48 -8.92 -12.06
N GLY A 70 -10.28 -7.89 -12.34
CA GLY A 70 -10.00 -6.88 -13.37
C GLY A 70 -8.84 -5.92 -13.06
N MET A 71 -8.21 -6.02 -11.88
CA MET A 71 -7.02 -5.22 -11.56
C MET A 71 -5.77 -5.69 -12.31
N LEU A 72 -5.79 -6.91 -12.85
CA LEU A 72 -4.73 -7.44 -13.70
C LEU A 72 -5.27 -7.63 -15.13
N ARG A 73 -4.42 -7.36 -16.12
CA ARG A 73 -4.67 -7.77 -17.50
C ARG A 73 -4.79 -9.29 -17.55
N GLU A 74 -5.67 -9.81 -18.40
CA GLU A 74 -6.04 -11.24 -18.41
C GLU A 74 -4.83 -12.18 -18.58
N ASP A 75 -3.86 -11.82 -19.42
CA ASP A 75 -2.61 -12.59 -19.60
C ASP A 75 -1.73 -12.62 -18.34
N LEU A 76 -1.65 -11.51 -17.60
CA LEU A 76 -0.90 -11.42 -16.35
C LEU A 76 -1.57 -12.22 -15.24
N PHE A 77 -2.90 -12.13 -15.16
CA PHE A 77 -3.70 -12.94 -14.24
C PHE A 77 -3.48 -14.43 -14.50
N GLN A 78 -3.65 -14.91 -15.74
CA GLN A 78 -3.47 -16.31 -16.12
C GLN A 78 -2.04 -16.82 -15.90
N ARG A 79 -1.03 -15.95 -16.02
CA ARG A 79 0.36 -16.31 -15.70
C ARG A 79 0.52 -16.58 -14.20
N MET A 80 0.01 -15.71 -13.35
CA MET A 80 0.07 -15.89 -11.91
C MET A 80 -0.76 -17.10 -11.45
N GLU A 81 -1.98 -17.25 -11.98
CA GLU A 81 -2.85 -18.39 -11.70
C GLU A 81 -2.18 -19.73 -12.03
N ARG A 82 -1.56 -19.83 -13.22
CA ARG A 82 -0.79 -21.03 -13.60
C ARG A 82 0.42 -21.27 -12.71
N GLN A 83 1.11 -20.23 -12.26
CA GLN A 83 2.23 -20.38 -11.32
C GLN A 83 1.75 -20.94 -9.98
N LEU A 84 0.63 -20.45 -9.44
CA LEU A 84 0.04 -20.94 -8.20
C LEU A 84 -0.48 -22.38 -8.32
N ALA A 85 -0.96 -22.78 -9.49
CA ALA A 85 -1.36 -24.17 -9.76
C ALA A 85 -0.16 -25.12 -9.90
N ARG A 86 0.99 -24.62 -10.36
CA ARG A 86 2.20 -25.42 -10.64
C ARG A 86 3.07 -25.64 -9.41
N SER A 87 3.17 -24.65 -8.53
CA SER A 87 4.15 -24.64 -7.44
C SER A 87 3.62 -23.95 -6.20
N SER A 88 3.88 -24.55 -5.04
CA SER A 88 3.67 -23.94 -3.73
C SER A 88 4.95 -23.30 -3.17
N ASP A 89 6.06 -23.29 -3.94
CA ASP A 89 7.30 -22.66 -3.53
C ASP A 89 7.15 -21.13 -3.52
N ARG A 90 7.31 -20.53 -2.34
CA ARG A 90 7.16 -19.09 -2.15
C ARG A 90 8.17 -18.29 -2.95
N ALA A 91 9.41 -18.77 -3.12
CA ALA A 91 10.42 -18.06 -3.87
C ALA A 91 10.05 -17.98 -5.37
N GLU A 92 9.49 -19.04 -5.94
CA GLU A 92 9.03 -19.04 -7.33
C GLU A 92 7.80 -18.13 -7.52
N ILE A 93 6.86 -18.15 -6.56
CA ILE A 93 5.68 -17.29 -6.55
C ILE A 93 6.09 -15.81 -6.47
N ASP A 94 7.01 -15.48 -5.56
CA ASP A 94 7.52 -14.12 -5.39
C ASP A 94 8.27 -13.63 -6.63
N ALA A 95 9.06 -14.49 -7.28
CA ALA A 95 9.73 -14.17 -8.53
C ALA A 95 8.74 -13.89 -9.67
N MET A 96 7.67 -14.70 -9.80
CA MET A 96 6.61 -14.47 -10.78
C MET A 96 5.86 -13.16 -10.50
N ALA A 97 5.47 -12.94 -9.25
CA ALA A 97 4.80 -11.72 -8.84
C ALA A 97 5.67 -10.49 -9.14
N HIS A 98 6.97 -10.55 -8.83
CA HIS A 98 7.91 -9.49 -9.15
C HIS A 98 8.00 -9.21 -10.66
N ALA A 99 8.10 -10.26 -11.49
CA ALA A 99 8.13 -10.11 -12.94
C ALA A 99 6.85 -9.43 -13.47
N ILE A 100 5.67 -9.85 -13.00
CA ILE A 100 4.39 -9.22 -13.36
C ILE A 100 4.35 -7.75 -12.91
N ARG A 101 4.80 -7.45 -11.68
CA ARG A 101 4.82 -6.09 -11.14
C ARG A 101 5.65 -5.14 -12.01
N LEU A 102 6.78 -5.58 -12.57
CA LEU A 102 7.58 -4.78 -13.49
C LEU A 102 6.83 -4.43 -14.78
N GLU A 103 6.00 -5.36 -15.30
CA GLU A 103 5.16 -5.12 -16.47
C GLU A 103 4.00 -4.16 -16.19
N LEU A 104 3.60 -4.01 -14.91
CA LEU A 104 2.61 -3.02 -14.48
C LEU A 104 3.19 -1.60 -14.34
N ASN A 105 4.45 -1.38 -14.75
CA ASN A 105 5.17 -0.11 -14.70
C ASN A 105 5.14 0.54 -13.29
N PRO A 106 5.82 -0.07 -12.30
CA PRO A 106 5.83 0.42 -10.93
C PRO A 106 6.70 1.67 -10.86
N HIS A 107 6.09 2.84 -11.03
CA HIS A 107 6.80 4.12 -11.02
C HIS A 107 6.30 5.00 -9.86
N PRO A 108 7.19 5.63 -9.07
CA PRO A 108 6.80 6.44 -7.92
C PRO A 108 6.24 7.82 -8.32
N ALA A 109 5.78 8.00 -9.57
CA ALA A 109 5.29 9.27 -10.13
C ALA A 109 6.18 10.50 -9.85
N GLY A 110 7.51 10.32 -9.87
CA GLY A 110 8.47 11.39 -9.58
C GLY A 110 8.59 11.75 -8.10
N GLN A 111 7.98 11.00 -7.19
CA GLN A 111 8.00 11.27 -5.74
C GLN A 111 9.42 11.33 -5.15
N LYS A 112 10.38 10.60 -5.73
CA LYS A 112 11.79 10.59 -5.29
C LYS A 112 12.65 11.71 -5.90
N THR A 113 12.15 12.46 -6.88
CA THR A 113 12.95 13.41 -7.66
C THR A 113 12.32 14.80 -7.72
N ALA A 114 11.00 14.88 -7.81
CA ALA A 114 10.27 16.13 -7.84
C ALA A 114 10.21 16.74 -6.43
N ASN A 115 10.63 18.00 -6.32
CA ASN A 115 10.52 18.83 -5.12
C ASN A 115 11.27 18.29 -3.89
N VAL A 116 12.18 17.33 -4.05
CA VAL A 116 13.06 16.87 -2.96
C VAL A 116 14.11 17.96 -2.72
N PRO A 117 14.13 18.59 -1.54
CA PRO A 117 15.08 19.66 -1.30
C PRO A 117 16.47 19.12 -0.98
N VAL A 118 17.47 19.99 -1.12
CA VAL A 118 18.87 19.72 -0.79
C VAL A 118 19.25 20.54 0.44
N LEU A 119 19.95 19.90 1.37
CA LEU A 119 20.54 20.53 2.56
C LEU A 119 22.03 20.17 2.58
N ASP A 120 22.93 21.14 2.70
CA ASP A 120 24.39 20.89 2.72
C ASP A 120 24.91 20.03 1.54
N GLY A 121 24.33 20.22 0.35
CA GLY A 121 24.73 19.48 -0.87
C GLY A 121 24.09 18.09 -1.03
N GLU A 122 23.37 17.59 -0.03
CA GLU A 122 22.73 16.27 -0.06
C GLU A 122 21.20 16.36 -0.03
N PRO A 123 20.47 15.51 -0.79
CA PRO A 123 19.01 15.43 -0.71
C PRO A 123 18.53 15.18 0.72
N VAL A 124 17.33 15.68 1.05
CA VAL A 124 16.69 15.43 2.35
C VAL A 124 15.72 14.26 2.23
N PRO A 125 16.00 13.09 2.84
CA PRO A 125 15.15 11.91 2.70
C PRO A 125 13.74 12.14 3.26
N GLY A 126 12.72 11.68 2.51
CA GLY A 126 11.33 11.73 2.95
C GLY A 126 10.73 13.11 3.07
N LEU A 127 11.36 14.13 2.48
CA LEU A 127 10.86 15.50 2.47
C LEU A 127 10.64 15.97 1.04
N GLN A 128 9.50 16.61 0.78
CA GLN A 128 9.30 17.42 -0.41
C GLN A 128 8.94 18.85 -0.01
N HIS A 129 9.64 19.85 -0.55
CA HIS A 129 9.25 21.25 -0.45
C HIS A 129 8.41 21.60 -1.69
N LYS A 130 7.11 21.33 -1.62
CA LYS A 130 6.23 21.25 -2.80
C LYS A 130 5.73 22.61 -3.28
N TYR A 131 5.44 23.50 -2.35
CA TYR A 131 5.08 24.91 -2.60
C TYR A 131 5.88 25.77 -1.64
N ARG A 132 6.01 27.07 -1.92
CA ARG A 132 6.81 28.01 -1.10
C ARG A 132 6.49 27.91 0.40
N GLU A 133 5.23 27.68 0.75
CA GLU A 133 4.76 27.61 2.13
C GLU A 133 4.53 26.18 2.64
N THR A 134 4.59 25.17 1.77
CA THR A 134 4.12 23.81 2.07
C THR A 134 5.20 22.74 1.88
N ALA A 135 5.50 22.03 2.96
CA ALA A 135 6.34 20.85 2.95
C ALA A 135 5.54 19.56 3.19
N LEU A 136 5.88 18.49 2.47
CA LEU A 136 5.35 17.15 2.67
C LEU A 136 6.40 16.28 3.35
N ILE A 137 6.05 15.68 4.48
CA ILE A 137 6.90 14.73 5.20
C ILE A 137 6.33 13.33 5.01
N PHE A 138 7.19 12.38 4.72
CA PHE A 138 6.87 10.98 4.52
C PHE A 138 7.51 10.14 5.64
N PRO A 139 6.91 10.05 6.84
CA PRO A 139 7.53 9.31 7.94
C PRO A 139 7.73 7.84 7.57
N SER A 140 8.87 7.26 7.93
CA SER A 140 9.16 5.83 7.70
C SER A 140 8.13 4.91 8.37
N SER A 141 7.70 5.24 9.59
CA SER A 141 6.63 4.57 10.33
C SER A 141 5.23 4.77 9.73
N GLY A 142 5.05 5.79 8.87
CA GLY A 142 3.80 6.11 8.18
C GLY A 142 3.74 5.58 6.73
N GLN A 143 4.69 4.73 6.32
CA GLN A 143 4.71 4.13 4.97
C GLN A 143 3.86 2.87 4.84
N THR A 144 2.76 2.78 5.58
CA THR A 144 1.73 1.74 5.46
C THR A 144 0.36 2.34 5.80
N CYS A 145 -0.72 1.59 5.60
CA CYS A 145 -2.09 2.07 5.77
C CYS A 145 -2.92 1.10 6.60
N HIS A 146 -4.04 1.57 7.15
CA HIS A 146 -5.00 0.71 7.85
C HIS A 146 -5.69 -0.30 6.93
N ALA A 147 -5.88 0.07 5.67
CA ALA A 147 -6.25 -0.79 4.56
C ALA A 147 -5.59 -0.26 3.29
N TYR A 148 -5.33 -1.13 2.30
CA TYR A 148 -4.79 -0.73 1.01
C TYR A 148 -5.92 -0.54 0.01
N CYS A 149 -5.97 0.65 -0.57
CA CYS A 149 -6.92 0.96 -1.63
C CYS A 149 -6.54 0.18 -2.90
N THR A 150 -7.51 -0.43 -3.56
CA THR A 150 -7.33 -1.13 -4.85
C THR A 150 -6.83 -0.21 -5.97
N PHE A 151 -7.05 1.09 -5.84
CA PHE A 151 -6.62 2.15 -6.76
C PHE A 151 -5.38 2.92 -6.27
N CYS A 152 -4.67 2.43 -5.25
CA CYS A 152 -3.53 3.17 -4.68
C CYS A 152 -2.38 3.27 -5.69
N PHE A 153 -2.12 4.47 -6.22
CA PHE A 153 -0.99 4.69 -7.14
C PHE A 153 0.39 4.52 -6.50
N ARG A 154 0.48 4.49 -5.16
CA ARG A 154 1.70 4.23 -4.41
C ARG A 154 1.89 2.77 -4.03
N TRP A 155 1.08 1.86 -4.59
CA TRP A 155 1.17 0.42 -4.31
C TRP A 155 2.58 -0.20 -4.40
N PRO A 156 3.52 0.26 -5.27
CA PRO A 156 4.85 -0.35 -5.34
C PRO A 156 5.63 -0.29 -4.01
N GLN A 157 5.34 0.71 -3.16
CA GLN A 157 6.00 0.83 -1.85
C GLN A 157 5.55 -0.25 -0.85
N PHE A 158 4.47 -1.00 -1.13
CA PHE A 158 3.91 -2.01 -0.23
C PHE A 158 4.23 -3.46 -0.63
N VAL A 159 4.99 -3.66 -1.71
CA VAL A 159 5.29 -4.99 -2.29
C VAL A 159 6.77 -5.39 -2.19
N GLY A 160 7.52 -4.77 -1.28
CA GLY A 160 8.93 -5.10 -1.05
C GLY A 160 9.91 -4.51 -2.07
N MET A 161 9.47 -3.55 -2.89
CA MET A 161 10.35 -2.77 -3.78
C MET A 161 10.94 -1.58 -2.99
N GLU A 162 11.91 -1.86 -2.11
CA GLU A 162 12.49 -0.84 -1.20
C GLU A 162 13.05 0.37 -1.94
N ASP A 163 13.60 0.19 -3.14
CA ASP A 163 14.10 1.30 -3.98
C ASP A 163 13.01 2.27 -4.42
N LEU A 164 11.73 1.90 -4.32
CA LEU A 164 10.59 2.76 -4.65
C LEU A 164 10.01 3.45 -3.42
N LYS A 165 10.44 3.07 -2.21
CA LYS A 165 9.99 3.68 -0.97
C LYS A 165 10.62 5.07 -0.81
N PHE A 166 9.79 6.05 -0.46
CA PHE A 166 10.22 7.43 -0.17
C PHE A 166 9.84 7.77 1.26
N ALA A 167 10.83 7.80 2.15
CA ALA A 167 10.62 7.94 3.58
C ALA A 167 11.72 8.72 4.28
N THR A 168 11.41 9.29 5.44
CA THR A 168 12.40 9.91 6.33
C THR A 168 13.35 8.84 6.89
N ASP A 169 14.60 9.22 7.11
CA ASP A 169 15.60 8.39 7.78
C ASP A 169 15.84 8.84 9.24
N GLU A 170 16.80 8.21 9.91
CA GLU A 170 17.15 8.53 11.31
C GLU A 170 17.91 9.86 11.46
N SER A 171 18.39 10.43 10.36
CA SER A 171 19.22 11.65 10.35
C SER A 171 18.48 12.89 10.87
N ARG A 172 17.14 12.86 10.82
CA ARG A 172 16.25 14.00 11.14
C ARG A 172 16.58 15.27 10.34
N ARG A 173 17.27 15.17 9.20
CA ARG A 173 17.61 16.30 8.31
C ARG A 173 16.39 17.10 7.87
N PHE A 174 15.24 16.44 7.75
CA PHE A 174 13.97 17.11 7.45
C PHE A 174 13.57 18.15 8.51
N LEU A 175 13.86 17.92 9.80
CA LEU A 175 13.59 18.89 10.86
C LEU A 175 14.52 20.10 10.73
N THR A 176 15.80 19.88 10.42
CA THR A 176 16.77 20.96 10.20
C THR A 176 16.33 21.83 9.03
N TYR A 177 15.96 21.21 7.90
CA TYR A 177 15.45 21.92 6.74
C TYR A 177 14.24 22.80 7.08
N ILE A 178 13.21 22.22 7.71
CA ILE A 178 11.99 22.97 8.08
C ILE A 178 12.30 24.12 9.06
N ARG A 179 13.25 23.94 9.99
CA ARG A 179 13.65 25.01 10.92
C ARG A 179 14.34 26.18 10.24
N MET A 180 15.10 25.93 9.17
CA MET A 180 15.81 26.95 8.40
C MET A 180 14.90 27.71 7.44
N HIS A 181 13.90 27.03 6.89
CA HIS A 181 12.98 27.57 5.89
C HIS A 181 11.72 28.15 6.56
N ARG A 182 11.82 29.41 7.01
CA ARG A 182 10.75 30.12 7.74
C ARG A 182 9.53 30.47 6.89
N GLU A 183 9.66 30.40 5.57
CA GLU A 183 8.55 30.52 4.63
C GLU A 183 7.57 29.35 4.71
N ILE A 184 8.00 28.18 5.20
CA ILE A 184 7.15 27.01 5.39
C ILE A 184 6.22 27.25 6.58
N THR A 185 4.94 27.43 6.30
CA THR A 185 3.89 27.56 7.31
C THR A 185 3.05 26.30 7.46
N ASP A 186 3.05 25.44 6.45
CA ASP A 186 2.19 24.27 6.36
C ASP A 186 3.01 22.98 6.18
N VAL A 187 2.77 22.01 7.06
CA VAL A 187 3.43 20.71 7.02
C VAL A 187 2.38 19.61 6.85
N LEU A 188 2.42 18.93 5.70
CA LEU A 188 1.59 17.78 5.41
C LEU A 188 2.36 16.49 5.73
N ILE A 189 1.95 15.79 6.77
CA ILE A 189 2.44 14.43 7.05
C ILE A 189 1.66 13.47 6.14
N THR A 190 2.36 12.66 5.35
CA THR A 190 1.76 11.80 4.32
C THR A 190 2.62 10.56 4.04
N GLY A 191 2.32 9.82 2.95
CA GLY A 191 2.95 8.56 2.59
C GLY A 191 1.90 7.48 2.35
N GLY A 192 1.78 6.54 3.27
CA GLY A 192 0.60 5.70 3.39
C GLY A 192 -0.49 6.46 4.16
N ASP A 193 -0.67 6.07 5.41
CA ASP A 193 -1.56 6.71 6.37
C ASP A 193 -0.78 7.05 7.65
N PRO A 194 -0.48 8.34 7.91
CA PRO A 194 0.21 8.75 9.13
C PRO A 194 -0.50 8.35 10.43
N MET A 195 -1.82 8.14 10.40
CA MET A 195 -2.57 7.75 11.60
C MET A 195 -2.33 6.30 12.03
N ILE A 196 -1.62 5.50 11.20
CA ILE A 196 -1.16 4.16 11.61
C ILE A 196 0.01 4.20 12.59
N MET A 197 0.69 5.35 12.69
CA MET A 197 1.86 5.50 13.55
C MET A 197 1.45 5.40 15.03
N SER A 198 2.35 4.86 15.84
CA SER A 198 2.21 4.93 17.29
C SER A 198 2.21 6.39 17.74
N ALA A 199 1.23 6.76 18.58
CA ALA A 199 1.22 8.05 19.28
C ALA A 199 2.21 8.10 20.47
N ARG A 200 2.80 6.95 20.81
CA ARG A 200 3.84 6.78 21.83
C ARG A 200 5.21 6.70 21.18
#